data_AF-A0A5J6VFM8-F1
#
_entry.id   AF-A0A5J6VFM8-F1
#
_cell.length_a   1.000
_cell.length_b   1.000
_cell.length_c   1.000
_cell.angle_alpha   90.00
_cell.angle_beta   90.00
_cell.angle_gamma   90.00
#
_symmetry.space_group_name_H-M   'P 1'
#
loop_
_entity.id
_entity.type
_entity.pdbx_description
1 polymer ?
#
loop_
_entity_poly.entity_id
_entity_poly.type
_entity_poly.pdbx_seq_one_letter_code
_entity_poly.pdbx_strand_id
1 'polypeptide(L)' 'MKLSFFLLFGVAAILVLSTVEASNEEELNNEEAPQERGYCATKGIKCNDIHCCSGLKCDSKRKVCVKG' A
#
# COMPACT_ATOMS: atom_id res chain seq x y z
N MET A 1 -35.99 23.20 30.24
CA MET A 1 -35.00 23.40 29.14
C MET A 1 -33.55 23.15 29.59
N LYS A 2 -33.27 22.27 30.58
CA LYS A 2 -31.89 21.87 30.94
C LYS A 2 -31.62 20.39 30.60
N LEU A 3 -32.63 19.53 30.72
CA LEU A 3 -32.51 18.09 30.40
C LEU A 3 -32.20 17.79 28.92
N SER A 4 -32.72 18.60 27.99
CA SER A 4 -32.56 18.36 26.55
C SER A 4 -31.11 18.51 26.08
N PHE A 5 -30.33 19.39 26.72
CA PHE A 5 -28.91 19.57 26.38
C PHE A 5 -28.06 18.39 26.87
N PHE A 6 -28.38 17.80 28.03
CA PHE A 6 -27.66 16.64 28.54
C PHE A 6 -27.93 15.38 27.72
N LEU A 7 -29.16 15.19 27.23
CA LEU A 7 -29.47 14.08 26.31
C LEU A 7 -28.72 14.22 24.98
N LEU A 8 -28.63 15.43 24.43
CA LEU A 8 -27.93 15.67 23.17
C LEU A 8 -26.42 15.39 23.30
N PHE A 9 -25.81 15.82 24.42
CA PHE A 9 -24.39 15.59 24.69
C PHE A 9 -24.09 14.12 25.01
N GLY A 10 -25.00 13.44 25.72
CA GLY A 10 -24.88 12.01 26.02
C GLY A 10 -24.91 11.15 24.75
N VAL A 11 -25.83 11.44 23.82
CA VAL A 11 -25.91 10.72 22.53
C VAL A 11 -24.68 10.98 21.67
N ALA A 12 -24.15 12.21 21.64
CA ALA A 12 -22.92 12.55 20.92
C ALA A 12 -21.70 11.81 21.47
N ALA A 13 -21.57 11.67 22.80
CA ALA A 13 -20.47 10.94 23.42
C ALA A 13 -20.50 9.44 23.09
N ILE A 14 -21.68 8.83 23.03
CA ILE A 14 -21.86 7.42 22.66
C ILE A 14 -21.45 7.18 21.20
N LEU A 15 -21.81 8.09 20.29
CA LEU A 15 -21.41 8.00 18.87
C LEU A 15 -19.89 8.07 18.67
N VAL A 16 -19.18 8.90 19.45
CA VAL A 16 -17.71 9.00 19.37
C VAL A 16 -17.05 7.71 19.89
N LEU A 17 -17.56 7.13 20.98
CA LEU A 17 -17.05 5.85 21.50
C LEU A 17 -17.23 4.70 20.49
N SER A 18 -18.36 4.63 19.78
CA SER A 18 -18.60 3.61 18.75
C SER A 18 -17.65 3.69 17.55
N THR A 19 -17.05 4.84 17.26
CA THR A 19 -16.04 4.96 16.18
C THR A 19 -14.64 4.48 16.57
N VAL A 20 -14.34 4.37 17.87
CA VAL A 20 -13.04 3.91 18.35
C VAL A 20 -12.94 2.37 18.30
N GLU A 21 -14.06 1.67 18.43
CA GLU A 21 -14.09 0.19 18.33
C GLU A 21 -14.24 -0.31 16.89
N ALA A 22 -14.77 0.51 15.97
CA ALA A 22 -14.89 0.17 14.54
C ALA A 22 -13.57 0.26 13.75
N SER A 23 -12.47 0.73 14.36
CA SER A 23 -11.15 0.76 13.70
C SER A 23 -10.41 -0.58 13.76
N ASN A 24 -11.00 -1.62 14.36
CA ASN A 24 -10.37 -2.94 14.49
C ASN A 24 -11.04 -4.03 13.64
N GLU A 25 -11.97 -3.66 12.75
CA GLU A 25 -12.75 -4.60 11.95
C GLU A 25 -13.03 -4.07 10.54
N GLU A 26 -12.06 -3.40 9.91
CA GLU A 26 -11.99 -3.52 8.46
C GLU A 26 -11.31 -4.86 8.20
N GLU A 27 -12.13 -5.89 7.97
CA GLU A 27 -11.77 -7.01 7.13
C GLU A 27 -10.85 -6.46 6.03
N LEU A 28 -9.55 -6.70 6.16
CA LEU A 28 -8.62 -6.52 5.07
C LEU A 28 -9.00 -7.59 4.07
N ASN A 29 -9.95 -7.16 3.24
CA ASN A 29 -10.33 -7.71 1.96
C ASN A 29 -9.08 -8.34 1.36
N ASN A 30 -9.29 -9.52 0.82
CA ASN A 30 -8.38 -10.31 0.02
C ASN A 30 -7.73 -9.52 -1.13
N GLU A 31 -6.95 -8.50 -0.81
CA GLU A 31 -5.80 -8.06 -1.55
C GLU A 31 -4.69 -8.94 -1.00
N GLU A 32 -4.47 -10.07 -1.68
CA GLU A 32 -3.09 -10.38 -2.04
C GLU A 32 -2.49 -9.05 -2.49
N ALA A 33 -1.80 -8.36 -1.56
CA ALA A 33 -0.93 -7.25 -1.89
C ALA A 33 -0.26 -7.70 -3.17
N PRO A 34 -0.43 -6.99 -4.31
CA PRO A 34 0.04 -7.50 -5.58
C PRO A 34 1.50 -7.80 -5.32
N GLN A 35 1.85 -9.10 -5.20
CA GLN A 35 3.21 -9.53 -4.88
C GLN A 35 4.01 -8.71 -5.84
N GLU A 36 4.82 -7.76 -5.33
CA GLU A 36 5.50 -6.79 -6.18
C GLU A 36 6.14 -7.63 -7.26
N ARG A 37 5.53 -7.67 -8.45
CA ARG A 37 5.95 -8.57 -9.51
C ARG A 37 7.23 -7.89 -9.92
N GLY A 38 8.34 -8.34 -9.32
CA GLY A 38 9.58 -7.60 -9.23
C GLY A 38 9.80 -6.94 -10.58
N TYR A 39 9.68 -5.61 -10.61
CA TYR A 39 9.78 -4.89 -11.86
C TYR A 39 11.13 -5.28 -12.47
N CYS A 40 11.16 -5.62 -13.75
CA CYS A 40 12.40 -5.96 -14.42
C CYS A 40 12.96 -4.70 -15.10
N ALA A 41 14.28 -4.55 -15.12
CA ALA A 41 14.93 -3.40 -15.73
C ALA A 41 14.83 -3.45 -17.26
N THR A 42 14.31 -2.38 -17.85
CA THR A 42 14.19 -2.21 -19.31
C THR A 42 15.52 -1.74 -19.93
N LYS A 43 15.60 -1.71 -21.26
CA LYS A 43 16.84 -1.37 -21.97
C LYS A 43 17.35 0.02 -21.56
N GLY A 44 18.60 0.10 -21.12
CA GLY A 44 19.24 1.32 -20.65
C GLY A 44 19.10 1.58 -19.14
N ILE A 45 18.28 0.82 -18.43
CA ILE A 45 18.14 0.92 -16.97
C ILE A 45 19.28 0.16 -16.28
N LYS A 46 19.72 0.67 -15.12
CA LYS A 46 20.78 0.04 -14.33
C LYS A 46 20.33 -1.31 -13.77
N CYS A 47 21.23 -2.29 -13.74
CA CYS A 47 20.97 -3.68 -13.34
C CYS A 47 21.88 -4.18 -12.21
N ASN A 48 22.32 -3.28 -11.32
CA ASN A 48 23.12 -3.66 -10.15
C ASN A 48 22.32 -4.53 -9.16
N ASP A 49 21.06 -4.16 -8.93
CA ASP A 49 20.20 -4.73 -7.88
C ASP A 49 18.90 -5.31 -8.45
N ILE A 50 18.73 -5.28 -9.78
CA ILE A 50 17.50 -5.63 -10.48
C ILE A 50 17.80 -6.42 -11.75
N HIS A 51 17.05 -7.49 -11.98
CA HIS A 51 17.19 -8.30 -13.19
C HIS A 51 16.60 -7.59 -14.41
N CYS A 52 17.26 -7.73 -15.55
CA CYS A 52 16.75 -7.22 -16.81
C CYS A 52 15.52 -8.01 -17.28
N CYS A 53 14.58 -7.35 -17.96
CA CYS A 53 13.43 -8.03 -18.56
C CYS A 53 13.85 -9.08 -19.59
N SER A 54 12.97 -10.05 -19.85
CA SER A 54 13.17 -11.09 -20.86
C SER A 54 13.62 -10.52 -22.21
N GLY A 55 14.66 -11.12 -22.80
CA GLY A 55 15.28 -10.65 -24.05
C GLY A 55 16.35 -9.56 -23.87
N LEU A 56 16.63 -9.17 -22.63
CA LEU A 56 17.72 -8.26 -22.26
C LEU A 56 18.75 -8.97 -21.36
N LYS A 57 19.99 -8.51 -21.41
CA LYS A 57 21.11 -8.96 -20.55
C LYS A 57 21.72 -7.77 -19.82
N CYS A 58 22.20 -7.97 -18.61
CA CYS A 58 22.91 -6.95 -17.85
C CYS A 58 24.35 -6.83 -18.39
N ASP A 59 24.74 -5.66 -18.90
CA ASP A 59 26.11 -5.37 -19.31
C ASP A 59 26.98 -5.16 -18.06
N SER A 60 27.96 -6.02 -17.82
CA SER A 60 28.81 -5.96 -16.63
C SER A 60 29.75 -4.75 -16.57
N LYS A 61 30.08 -4.12 -17.71
CA LYS A 61 30.96 -2.94 -17.77
C LYS A 61 30.20 -1.66 -17.49
N ARG A 62 29.01 -1.52 -18.07
CA ARG A 62 28.16 -0.33 -17.98
C ARG A 62 27.10 -0.42 -16.89
N LYS A 63 26.88 -1.62 -16.35
CA LYS A 63 25.87 -1.94 -15.33
C LYS A 63 24.45 -1.56 -15.77
N VAL A 64 24.15 -1.73 -17.06
CA VAL A 64 22.83 -1.42 -17.65
C VAL A 64 22.31 -2.58 -18.50
N CYS A 65 20.99 -2.67 -18.62
CA CYS A 65 20.34 -3.67 -19.47
C CYS A 65 20.50 -3.34 -20.96
N VAL A 66 20.99 -4.31 -21.73
CA VAL A 66 21.18 -4.24 -23.19
C VAL A 66 20.45 -5.41 -23.87
N LYS A 67 20.28 -5.35 -25.20
CA LYS A 67 19.65 -6.44 -25.95
C LYS A 67 20.50 -7.71 -25.81
N GLY A 68 19.87 -8.79 -25.34
CA GLY A 68 20.52 -10.06 -25.02
C GLY A 68 20.88 -10.90 -26.22
#